data_AF-A0A3D2HZL3-F1
#
_entry.id   AF-A0A3D2HZL3-F1
#
_cell.length_a   1.000
_cell.length_b   1.000
_cell.length_c   1.000
_cell.angle_alpha   90.00
_cell.angle_beta   90.00
_cell.angle_gamma   90.00
#
_symmetry.space_group_name_H-M   'P 1'
#
loop_
_entity.id
_entity.type
_entity.pdbx_description
1 polymer ?
#
loop_
_entity_poly.entity_id
_entity_poly.type
_entity_poly.pdbx_seq_one_letter_code
_entity_poly.pdbx_strand_id
1 'polypeptide(L)'
;MKPWQHFKTITHHRRLVRLGCFRVGLYRQGITHDLSKYSPTEFWIGAKYYQGNRSPNAAEREDKGYSEAWMHHKGRNRHHYEYWTDMNPQTRRYEPIPMPRKYLVEMVMDRRAA
;
A
#
# COMPACT_ATOMS: atom_id res chain seq x y z
N MET A 1 12.73 -17.35 -4.47
CA MET A 1 11.95 -16.37 -3.66
C MET A 1 12.90 -15.72 -2.65
N LYS A 2 12.66 -14.47 -2.25
CA LYS A 2 13.53 -13.69 -1.34
C LYS A 2 12.73 -13.12 -0.14
N PRO A 3 12.17 -13.97 0.74
CA PRO A 3 11.24 -13.54 1.79
C PRO A 3 11.89 -12.65 2.85
N TRP A 4 13.14 -12.92 3.22
CA TRP A 4 13.86 -12.13 4.23
C TRP A 4 14.16 -10.71 3.73
N GLN A 5 14.64 -10.57 2.50
CA GLN A 5 14.91 -9.27 1.89
C GLN A 5 13.60 -8.46 1.73
N HIS A 6 12.52 -9.13 1.30
CA HIS A 6 11.21 -8.51 1.22
C HIS A 6 10.73 -8.02 2.59
N PHE A 7 10.78 -8.87 3.62
CA PHE A 7 10.40 -8.53 4.99
C PHE A 7 11.17 -7.31 5.52
N LYS A 8 12.50 -7.30 5.37
CA LYS A 8 13.34 -6.15 5.78
C LYS A 8 12.91 -4.87 5.07
N THR A 9 12.63 -4.95 3.78
CA THR A 9 12.24 -3.79 2.95
C THR A 9 10.90 -3.21 3.43
N ILE A 10 9.85 -4.02 3.53
CA ILE A 10 8.52 -3.54 3.94
C ILE A 10 8.49 -3.06 5.40
N THR A 11 9.29 -3.69 6.28
CA THR A 11 9.37 -3.30 7.70
C THR A 11 10.12 -1.98 7.87
N HIS A 12 11.18 -1.77 7.09
CA HIS A 12 11.92 -0.51 7.09
C HIS A 12 11.04 0.64 6.60
N HIS A 13 10.36 0.47 5.46
CA HIS A 13 9.40 1.44 4.92
C HIS A 13 8.34 1.82 5.96
N ARG A 14 7.64 0.82 6.51
CA ARG A 14 6.61 1.04 7.54
C ARG A 14 7.13 1.81 8.75
N ARG A 15 8.38 1.58 9.18
CA ARG A 15 8.99 2.33 10.28
C ARG A 15 9.18 3.81 9.92
N LEU A 16 9.62 4.11 8.71
CA LEU A 16 9.79 5.49 8.24
C LEU A 16 8.46 6.23 8.17
N VAL A 17 7.43 5.61 7.59
CA VAL A 17 6.07 6.18 7.52
C VAL A 17 5.52 6.42 8.92
N ARG A 18 5.69 5.47 9.84
CA ARG A 18 5.29 5.63 11.25
C ARG A 18 5.93 6.87 11.88
N LEU A 19 7.24 7.08 11.68
CA LEU A 19 7.93 8.25 12.20
C LEU A 19 7.39 9.55 11.59
N GLY A 20 7.10 9.57 10.29
CA GLY A 20 6.46 10.71 9.60
C GLY A 20 5.08 11.02 10.19
N CYS A 21 4.21 10.01 10.28
CA CYS A 21 2.87 10.13 10.85
C CYS A 21 2.88 10.61 12.31
N PHE A 22 3.83 10.14 13.13
CA PHE A 22 3.93 10.54 14.54
C PHE A 22 4.28 12.02 14.68
N ARG A 23 5.15 12.57 13.81
CA ARG A 23 5.50 14.00 13.81
C ARG A 23 4.32 14.92 13.51
N VAL A 24 3.26 14.42 12.88
CA VAL A 24 2.05 15.17 12.53
C VAL A 24 0.82 14.74 13.34
N GLY A 25 1.02 14.00 14.44
CA GLY A 25 -0.04 13.58 15.36
C GLY A 25 -0.91 12.41 14.88
N LEU A 26 -0.58 11.78 13.76
CA LEU A 26 -1.33 10.65 13.19
C LEU A 26 -0.84 9.29 13.72
N TYR A 27 -0.89 9.11 15.05
CA TYR A 27 -0.36 7.91 15.70
C TYR A 27 -1.05 6.62 15.23
N ARG A 28 -2.38 6.63 15.11
CA ARG A 28 -3.14 5.46 14.65
C ARG A 28 -2.74 5.07 13.23
N GLN A 29 -2.68 6.03 12.30
CA GLN A 29 -2.26 5.79 10.91
C GLN A 29 -0.84 5.21 10.89
N GLY A 30 0.11 5.82 11.60
CA GLY A 30 1.49 5.32 11.65
C GLY A 30 1.62 3.89 12.21
N ILE A 31 0.79 3.51 13.19
CA ILE A 31 0.79 2.15 13.76
C ILE A 31 0.15 1.16 12.77
N THR A 32 -0.96 1.52 12.13
CA THR A 32 -1.72 0.62 11.27
C THR A 32 -1.31 0.63 9.80
N HIS A 33 -0.41 1.53 9.42
CA HIS A 33 0.08 1.68 8.07
C HIS A 33 0.62 0.35 7.52
N ASP A 34 0.10 -0.05 6.35
CA ASP A 34 0.57 -1.18 5.56
C ASP A 34 0.63 -2.53 6.29
N LEU A 35 -0.19 -2.73 7.32
CA LEU A 35 -0.25 -4.02 8.01
C LEU A 35 -0.70 -5.17 7.09
N SER A 36 -1.42 -4.88 6.01
CA SER A 36 -1.80 -5.91 5.04
C SER A 36 -0.62 -6.51 4.28
N LYS A 37 0.55 -5.82 4.21
CA LYS A 37 1.78 -6.34 3.57
C LYS A 37 2.30 -7.62 4.21
N TYR A 38 1.90 -7.91 5.45
CA TYR A 38 2.27 -9.11 6.20
C TYR A 38 1.24 -10.25 6.04
N SER A 39 0.13 -10.03 5.33
CA SER A 39 -0.83 -11.09 5.04
C SER A 39 -0.23 -12.11 4.05
N PRO A 40 -0.70 -13.37 4.05
CA PRO A 40 -0.25 -14.36 3.07
C PRO A 40 -0.43 -13.90 1.61
N THR A 41 -1.53 -13.19 1.30
CA THR A 41 -1.86 -12.69 -0.04
C THR A 41 -0.84 -11.69 -0.58
N GLU A 42 -0.28 -10.83 0.29
CA GLU A 42 0.71 -9.84 -0.12
C GLU A 42 2.14 -10.32 0.08
N PHE A 43 2.44 -10.92 1.23
CA PHE A 43 3.81 -11.20 1.64
C PHE A 43 4.48 -12.23 0.74
N TRP A 44 3.80 -13.34 0.44
CA TRP A 44 4.39 -14.41 -0.37
C TRP A 44 4.55 -14.03 -1.84
N ILE A 45 3.58 -13.28 -2.37
CA ILE A 45 3.68 -12.69 -3.71
C ILE A 45 4.82 -11.67 -3.76
N GLY A 46 4.89 -10.77 -2.78
CA GLY A 46 5.97 -9.80 -2.66
C GLY A 46 7.35 -10.47 -2.58
N ALA A 47 7.48 -11.55 -1.81
CA ALA A 47 8.69 -12.36 -1.72
C ALA A 47 9.03 -13.13 -3.00
N LYS A 48 8.02 -13.55 -3.76
CA LYS A 48 8.19 -14.23 -5.06
C LYS A 48 8.76 -13.28 -6.12
N TYR A 49 8.18 -12.09 -6.25
CA TYR A 49 8.54 -11.11 -7.28
C TYR A 49 9.61 -10.08 -6.84
N TYR A 50 10.22 -10.27 -5.66
CA TYR A 50 11.24 -9.38 -5.13
C TYR A 50 12.52 -9.37 -5.98
N GLN A 51 12.84 -8.21 -6.56
CA GLN A 51 14.07 -7.98 -7.34
C GLN A 51 15.10 -7.14 -6.59
N GLY A 52 14.65 -6.21 -5.72
CA GLY A 52 15.49 -5.31 -4.93
C GLY A 52 15.74 -3.93 -5.54
N ASN A 53 15.31 -3.71 -6.78
CA ASN A 53 15.46 -2.44 -7.51
C ASN A 53 14.13 -1.77 -7.90
N ARG A 54 13.00 -2.46 -7.73
CA ARG A 54 11.66 -1.96 -8.04
C ARG A 54 10.58 -2.73 -7.28
N SER A 55 9.34 -2.22 -7.35
CA SER A 55 8.18 -2.82 -6.68
C SER A 55 7.91 -4.26 -7.16
N PRO A 56 7.77 -5.24 -6.24
CA PRO A 56 7.32 -6.60 -6.59
C PRO A 56 5.97 -6.61 -7.33
N ASN A 57 5.09 -5.66 -7.04
CA ASN A 57 3.79 -5.54 -7.70
C ASN A 57 3.91 -5.13 -9.18
N ALA A 58 5.02 -4.52 -9.60
CA ALA A 58 5.26 -4.19 -11.01
C ALA A 58 5.66 -5.46 -11.78
N ALA A 59 6.55 -6.27 -11.21
CA ALA A 59 6.89 -7.57 -11.78
C ALA A 59 5.69 -8.53 -11.83
N GLU A 60 4.86 -8.55 -10.80
CA GLU A 60 3.65 -9.36 -10.82
C GLU A 60 2.70 -8.93 -11.97
N ARG A 61 2.54 -7.62 -12.19
CA ARG A 61 1.72 -7.11 -13.31
C ARG A 61 2.26 -7.51 -14.68
N GLU A 62 3.59 -7.50 -14.85
CA GLU A 62 4.20 -7.92 -16.11
C GLU A 62 4.02 -9.42 -16.37
N ASP A 63 4.06 -10.24 -15.32
CA ASP A 63 3.88 -11.69 -15.40
C ASP A 63 2.41 -12.09 -15.61
N LYS A 64 1.47 -11.48 -14.86
CA LYS A 64 0.05 -11.89 -14.83
C LYS A 64 -0.90 -10.97 -15.60
N GLY A 65 -0.46 -9.78 -16.00
CA GLY A 65 -1.32 -8.69 -16.49
C GLY A 65 -2.00 -7.88 -15.37
N TYR A 66 -1.87 -8.28 -14.10
CA TYR A 66 -2.38 -7.57 -12.93
C TYR A 66 -1.54 -7.92 -11.68
N SER A 67 -1.72 -7.19 -10.58
CA SER A 67 -1.08 -7.55 -9.30
C SER A 67 -2.13 -7.88 -8.26
N GLU A 68 -2.20 -9.15 -7.88
CA GLU A 68 -3.07 -9.65 -6.81
C GLU A 68 -2.69 -9.00 -5.48
N ALA A 69 -1.38 -8.91 -5.20
CA ALA A 69 -0.87 -8.23 -4.02
C ALA A 69 -1.29 -6.77 -4.00
N TRP A 70 -1.21 -6.05 -5.12
CA TRP A 70 -1.67 -4.66 -5.19
C TRP A 70 -3.18 -4.54 -4.96
N MET A 71 -4.00 -5.37 -5.61
CA MET A 71 -5.45 -5.32 -5.46
C MET A 71 -5.89 -5.53 -4.00
N HIS A 72 -5.27 -6.50 -3.31
CA HIS A 72 -5.49 -6.73 -1.89
C HIS A 72 -5.00 -5.53 -1.04
N HIS A 73 -3.86 -4.96 -1.40
CA HIS A 73 -3.18 -3.87 -0.70
C HIS A 73 -3.95 -2.55 -0.74
N LYS A 74 -4.28 -2.06 -1.94
CA LYS A 74 -5.05 -0.82 -2.10
C LYS A 74 -6.44 -0.94 -1.50
N GLY A 75 -7.02 -2.15 -1.47
CA GLY A 75 -8.32 -2.44 -0.86
C GLY A 75 -8.32 -2.48 0.67
N ARG A 76 -7.16 -2.47 1.34
CA ARG A 76 -7.05 -2.56 2.82
C ARG A 76 -6.34 -1.37 3.45
N ASN A 77 -5.55 -0.62 2.69
CA ASN A 77 -4.83 0.55 3.18
C ASN A 77 -5.44 1.82 2.59
N ARG A 78 -6.18 2.55 3.44
CA ARG A 78 -7.00 3.69 3.05
C ARG A 78 -6.22 4.94 2.63
N HIS A 79 -4.89 4.95 2.77
CA HIS A 79 -4.09 6.06 2.24
C HIS A 79 -3.87 5.96 0.72
N HIS A 80 -4.15 4.82 0.09
CA HIS A 80 -4.19 4.74 -1.37
C HIS A 80 -5.47 5.41 -1.88
N TYR A 81 -5.34 6.32 -2.84
CA TYR A 81 -6.49 7.03 -3.40
C TYR A 81 -7.42 6.09 -4.17
N GLU A 82 -6.93 4.98 -4.70
CA GLU A 82 -7.72 3.94 -5.35
C GLU A 82 -8.64 3.18 -4.39
N TYR A 83 -8.47 3.32 -3.07
CA TYR A 83 -9.47 2.86 -2.09
C TYR A 83 -10.74 3.72 -2.15
N TRP A 84 -10.58 5.02 -2.44
CA TRP A 84 -11.64 6.02 -2.45
C TRP A 84 -12.24 6.16 -3.85
N THR A 85 -12.65 5.03 -4.40
CA THR A 85 -13.43 4.95 -5.64
C THR A 85 -14.67 4.12 -5.39
N ASP A 86 -15.83 4.59 -5.82
CA ASP A 86 -17.10 3.89 -5.63
C ASP A 86 -17.93 3.89 -6.92
N MET A 87 -18.91 2.98 -7.01
CA MET A 87 -19.83 2.89 -8.13
C MET A 87 -20.84 4.04 -8.07
N ASN A 88 -20.78 4.95 -9.04
CA ASN A 88 -21.79 5.99 -9.20
C ASN A 88 -23.10 5.35 -9.72
N PRO A 89 -24.24 5.45 -8.98
CA PRO A 89 -25.50 4.80 -9.37
C PRO A 89 -26.11 5.33 -10.68
N GLN A 90 -25.84 6.60 -11.02
CA GLN A 90 -26.36 7.26 -12.22
C GLN A 90 -25.54 6.90 -13.45
N THR A 91 -24.21 7.00 -13.37
CA THR A 91 -23.32 6.77 -14.52
C THR A 91 -22.96 5.30 -14.70
N ARG A 92 -23.17 4.46 -13.66
CA ARG A 92 -22.75 3.05 -13.57
C ARG A 92 -21.25 2.87 -13.82
N ARG A 93 -20.45 3.85 -13.38
CA ARG A 93 -18.99 3.84 -13.48
C ARG A 93 -18.37 3.97 -12.10
N TYR A 94 -17.18 3.41 -11.93
CA TYR A 94 -16.36 3.68 -10.76
C TYR A 94 -15.79 5.10 -10.86
N GLU A 95 -16.10 5.93 -9.87
CA GLU A 95 -15.71 7.33 -9.81
C GLU A 95 -14.99 7.61 -8.49
N PRO A 96 -14.03 8.57 -8.48
CA PRO A 96 -13.35 8.96 -7.25
C PRO A 96 -14.33 9.64 -6.29
N ILE A 97 -14.21 9.31 -5.00
CA ILE A 97 -14.93 9.97 -3.91
C ILE A 97 -13.94 10.74 -3.01
N PRO A 98 -14.40 11.75 -2.26
CA PRO A 98 -13.52 12.53 -1.39
C PRO A 98 -12.78 11.68 -0.36
N MET A 99 -11.45 11.68 -0.42
CA MET A 99 -10.60 11.07 0.60
C MET A 99 -10.54 11.94 1.86
N PRO A 100 -10.78 11.39 3.07
CA PRO A 100 -10.58 12.11 4.33
C PRO A 100 -9.12 12.58 4.51
N ARG A 101 -8.94 13.81 4.99
CA ARG A 101 -7.62 14.48 5.13
C ARG A 101 -6.56 13.65 5.86
N LYS A 102 -6.94 12.88 6.88
CA LYS A 102 -5.99 12.02 7.63
C LYS A 102 -5.30 10.98 6.75
N TYR A 103 -6.00 10.43 5.75
CA TYR A 103 -5.44 9.44 4.82
C TYR A 103 -4.63 10.11 3.71
N LEU A 104 -4.99 11.33 3.31
CA LEU A 104 -4.18 12.15 2.42
C LEU A 104 -2.82 12.47 3.07
N VAL A 105 -2.82 12.89 4.35
CA VAL A 105 -1.58 13.16 5.08
C VAL A 105 -0.76 11.87 5.26
N GLU A 106 -1.39 10.74 5.57
CA GLU A 106 -0.73 9.43 5.59
C GLU A 106 -0.09 9.09 4.23
N MET A 107 -0.80 9.30 3.12
CA MET A 107 -0.27 9.10 1.76
C MET A 107 0.95 9.97 1.47
N VAL A 108 0.96 11.22 1.95
CA VAL A 108 2.13 12.10 1.81
C VAL A 108 3.31 11.57 2.63
N MET A 109 3.07 11.07 3.86
CA MET A 109 4.13 10.44 4.66
C MET A 109 4.66 9.16 4.00
N ASP A 110 3.77 8.36 3.43
CA ASP A 110 4.09 7.15 2.66
C ASP A 110 5.01 7.46 1.48
N ARG A 111 4.63 8.40 0.61
CA ARG A 111 5.43 8.79 -0.55
C ARG A 111 6.79 9.39 -0.20
N ARG A 112 6.92 10.05 0.95
CA ARG A 112 8.21 10.61 1.40
C ARG A 112 9.17 9.54 1.94
N ALA A 113 8.67 8.36 2.26
CA ALA A 113 9.45 7.25 2.82
C ALA A 113 9.87 6.21 1.76
N ALA A 114 9.29 6.29 0.55
CA ALA A 114 9.48 5.35 -0.55
C ALA A 114 10.75 5.61 -1.37
#